data_AF-A0A2K3LT43-F1
#
_entry.id   AF-A0A2K3LT43-F1
#
_cell.length_a   1.000
_cell.length_b   1.000
_cell.length_c   1.000
_cell.angle_alpha   90.00
_cell.angle_beta   90.00
_cell.angle_gamma   90.00
#
_symmetry.space_group_name_H-M   'P 1'
#
loop_
_entity.id
_entity.type
_entity.pdbx_description
1 polymer ?
#
loop_
_entity_poly.entity_id
_entity_poly.type
_entity_poly.pdbx_seq_one_letter_code
_entity_poly.pdbx_strand_id
1 'polypeptide(L)'
;DVLSGIKKEVEAGTLPPSIAAGMEELYLNYKSAVIKSGDPKADEVVLSNMTALLDRIFLDVKEPFVFEAHHKAKREPFDYYMFGQNYIRPLVDFK
;
A
#
# COMPACT_ATOMS: atom_id res chain seq x y z
N ASP A 1 -11.02 7.52 -6.90
CA ASP A 1 -11.22 6.80 -5.63
C ASP A 1 -10.43 5.50 -5.68
N VAL A 2 -9.72 5.13 -4.61
CA VAL A 2 -8.78 3.99 -4.55
C VAL A 2 -9.50 2.69 -4.89
N LEU A 3 -10.69 2.47 -4.31
CA LEU A 3 -11.51 1.28 -4.53
C LEU A 3 -11.94 1.11 -6.00
N SER A 4 -12.25 2.23 -6.67
CA SER A 4 -12.58 2.20 -8.11
C SER A 4 -11.40 1.76 -8.98
N GLY A 5 -10.15 2.03 -8.54
CA GLY A 5 -8.95 1.54 -9.22
C GLY A 5 -8.82 0.03 -9.12
N ILE A 6 -8.96 -0.52 -7.92
CA ILE A 6 -8.93 -1.99 -7.67
C ILE A 6 -9.96 -2.70 -8.56
N LYS A 7 -11.21 -2.21 -8.58
CA LYS A 7 -12.28 -2.80 -9.38
C LYS A 7 -11.95 -2.86 -10.88
N LYS A 8 -11.37 -1.78 -11.43
CA LYS A 8 -11.00 -1.72 -12.85
C LYS A 8 -9.93 -2.76 -13.22
N GLU A 9 -8.96 -2.98 -12.35
CA GLU A 9 -7.89 -3.97 -12.59
C GLU A 9 -8.42 -5.41 -12.48
N VAL A 10 -9.40 -5.67 -11.62
CA VAL A 10 -10.12 -6.96 -11.61
C VAL A 10 -10.90 -7.16 -12.90
N GLU A 11 -11.65 -6.15 -13.35
CA GLU A 11 -12.42 -6.20 -14.61
C GLU A 11 -11.52 -6.37 -15.84
N ALA A 12 -10.30 -5.82 -15.81
CA ALA A 12 -9.30 -5.99 -16.85
C ALA A 12 -8.56 -7.34 -16.81
N GLY A 13 -8.76 -8.14 -15.75
CA GLY A 13 -8.07 -9.42 -15.55
C GLY A 13 -6.60 -9.29 -15.17
N THR A 14 -6.14 -8.08 -14.81
CA THR A 14 -4.77 -7.77 -14.40
C THR A 14 -4.54 -7.97 -12.90
N LEU A 15 -5.61 -8.11 -12.11
CA LEU A 15 -5.57 -8.37 -10.68
C LEU A 15 -6.43 -9.59 -10.29
N PRO A 16 -5.84 -10.62 -9.63
CA PRO A 16 -6.62 -11.74 -9.10
C PRO A 16 -7.67 -11.28 -8.06
N PRO A 17 -8.90 -11.82 -8.09
CA PRO A 17 -9.96 -11.41 -7.16
C PRO A 17 -9.62 -11.58 -5.68
N SER A 18 -8.84 -12.60 -5.33
CA SER A 18 -8.39 -12.82 -3.94
C SER A 18 -7.45 -11.73 -3.46
N ILE A 19 -6.56 -11.22 -4.32
CA ILE A 19 -5.65 -10.12 -4.00
C ILE A 19 -6.44 -8.81 -3.92
N ALA A 20 -7.39 -8.59 -4.83
CA ALA A 20 -8.28 -7.44 -4.80
C ALA A 20 -9.03 -7.30 -3.47
N ALA A 21 -9.64 -8.40 -3.00
CA ALA A 21 -10.33 -8.42 -1.71
C ALA A 21 -9.40 -8.02 -0.54
N GLY A 22 -8.16 -8.52 -0.55
CA GLY A 22 -7.15 -8.13 0.45
C GLY A 22 -6.72 -6.66 0.36
N MET A 23 -6.63 -6.10 -0.85
CA MET A 23 -6.30 -4.67 -1.05
C MET A 23 -7.43 -3.76 -0.55
N GLU A 24 -8.69 -4.14 -0.77
CA GLU A 24 -9.86 -3.42 -0.25
C GLU A 24 -9.91 -3.46 1.28
N GLU A 25 -9.74 -4.65 1.87
CA GLU A 25 -9.67 -4.81 3.33
C GLU A 25 -8.55 -3.97 3.93
N LEU A 26 -7.36 -4.03 3.34
CA LEU A 26 -6.20 -3.27 3.80
C LEU A 26 -6.45 -1.76 3.74
N TYR A 27 -7.02 -1.26 2.65
CA TYR A 27 -7.39 0.16 2.52
C TYR A 27 -8.35 0.61 3.62
N LEU A 28 -9.42 -0.15 3.84
CA LEU A 28 -10.44 0.20 4.83
C LEU A 28 -9.88 0.18 6.26
N ASN A 29 -9.07 -0.83 6.59
CA ASN A 29 -8.44 -0.96 7.90
C ASN A 29 -7.41 0.15 8.15
N TYR A 30 -6.52 0.39 7.19
CA TYR A 30 -5.50 1.44 7.28
C TYR A 30 -6.14 2.82 7.40
N LYS A 31 -7.14 3.12 6.54
CA LYS A 31 -7.90 4.38 6.61
C LYS A 31 -8.55 4.56 7.98
N SER A 32 -9.19 3.52 8.51
CA SER A 32 -9.83 3.58 9.83
C SER A 32 -8.82 3.87 10.93
N ALA A 33 -7.66 3.19 10.93
CA ALA A 33 -6.62 3.37 11.94
C ALA A 33 -6.02 4.78 11.91
N VAL A 34 -5.64 5.28 10.72
CA VAL A 34 -5.03 6.60 10.58
C VAL A 34 -6.03 7.71 10.94
N ILE A 35 -7.30 7.63 10.54
CA ILE A 35 -8.31 8.62 10.95
C ILE A 35 -8.53 8.60 12.47
N LYS A 36 -8.59 7.41 13.08
CA LYS A 36 -8.76 7.27 14.54
C LYS A 36 -7.58 7.80 15.35
N SER A 37 -6.38 7.92 14.74
CA SER A 37 -5.22 8.53 15.40
C SER A 37 -5.42 10.02 15.74
N GLY A 38 -6.35 10.70 15.06
CA GLY A 38 -6.59 12.13 15.22
C GLY A 38 -5.56 13.01 14.53
N ASP A 39 -4.73 12.47 13.63
CA ASP A 39 -3.82 13.28 12.79
C ASP A 39 -4.63 14.27 11.93
N PRO A 40 -4.39 15.59 12.03
CA PRO A 40 -5.07 16.59 11.20
C PRO A 40 -4.91 16.38 9.69
N LYS A 41 -3.90 15.61 9.26
CA LYS A 41 -3.62 15.28 7.86
C LYS A 41 -4.01 13.85 7.50
N ALA A 42 -4.84 13.17 8.31
CA ALA A 42 -5.19 11.77 8.12
C ALA A 42 -5.65 11.43 6.70
N ASP A 43 -6.51 12.24 6.08
CA ASP A 43 -7.01 11.98 4.72
C ASP A 43 -5.91 12.04 3.66
N GLU A 44 -5.01 13.03 3.75
CA GLU A 44 -3.85 13.16 2.85
C GLU A 44 -2.87 12.00 3.03
N VAL A 45 -2.59 11.63 4.28
CA VAL A 45 -1.71 10.51 4.64
C VAL A 45 -2.29 9.20 4.11
N VAL A 46 -3.59 8.95 4.30
CA VAL A 46 -4.26 7.76 3.78
C VAL A 46 -4.17 7.70 2.26
N LEU A 47 -4.52 8.78 1.56
CA LEU A 47 -4.50 8.81 0.12
C LEU A 47 -3.08 8.56 -0.42
N SER A 48 -2.08 9.30 0.07
CA SER A 48 -0.69 9.20 -0.39
C SER A 48 -0.11 7.80 -0.15
N ASN A 49 -0.22 7.29 1.08
CA ASN A 49 0.37 6.01 1.44
C ASN A 49 -0.34 4.83 0.76
N MET A 50 -1.67 4.86 0.66
CA MET A 50 -2.41 3.78 0.04
C MET A 50 -2.24 3.76 -1.48
N THR A 51 -2.23 4.92 -2.16
CA THR A 51 -1.93 4.95 -3.59
C THR A 51 -0.54 4.39 -3.87
N ALA A 52 0.48 4.82 -3.13
CA ALA A 52 1.83 4.29 -3.30
C ALA A 52 1.90 2.77 -3.03
N LEU A 53 1.25 2.28 -1.97
CA LEU A 53 1.23 0.87 -1.64
C LEU A 53 0.55 0.02 -2.72
N LEU A 54 -0.66 0.41 -3.15
CA LEU A 54 -1.39 -0.37 -4.12
C LEU A 54 -0.65 -0.41 -5.47
N ASP A 55 -0.04 0.70 -5.90
CA ASP A 55 0.83 0.72 -7.09
C ASP A 55 1.99 -0.28 -6.98
N ARG A 56 2.60 -0.42 -5.79
CA ARG A 56 3.67 -1.40 -5.57
C ARG A 56 3.15 -2.84 -5.58
N ILE A 57 1.97 -3.09 -5.00
CA ILE A 57 1.31 -4.40 -5.05
C ILE A 57 0.99 -4.78 -6.50
N PHE A 58 0.41 -3.87 -7.28
CA PHE A 58 0.14 -4.09 -8.70
C PHE A 58 1.38 -4.44 -9.50
N LEU A 59 2.47 -3.71 -9.26
CA LEU A 59 3.76 -3.99 -9.90
C LEU A 59 4.24 -5.41 -9.59
N ASP A 60 4.16 -5.84 -8.34
CA ASP A 60 4.60 -7.17 -7.91
C ASP A 60 3.66 -8.29 -8.39
N VAL A 61 2.34 -8.03 -8.49
CA VAL A 61 1.39 -8.98 -9.11
C VAL A 61 1.74 -9.21 -10.58
N LYS A 62 2.08 -8.13 -11.30
CA LYS A 62 2.41 -8.19 -12.74
C LYS A 62 3.81 -8.78 -12.98
N GLU A 63 4.78 -8.39 -12.16
CA GLU A 63 6.19 -8.74 -12.29
C GLU A 63 6.73 -9.15 -10.91
N PRO A 64 6.46 -10.39 -10.45
CA PRO A 64 6.80 -10.83 -9.10
C PRO A 64 8.28 -10.72 -8.79
N PHE A 65 8.60 -10.04 -7.69
CA PHE A 65 9.97 -9.94 -7.22
C PHE A 65 10.43 -11.29 -6.65
N VAL A 66 11.60 -11.76 -7.12
CA VAL A 66 12.23 -12.98 -6.60
C VAL A 66 13.24 -12.60 -5.51
N PHE A 67 13.00 -13.07 -4.29
CA PHE A 67 13.93 -12.88 -3.19
C PHE A 67 15.14 -13.82 -3.31
N GLU A 68 16.34 -13.24 -3.33
CA GLU A 68 17.60 -13.99 -3.18
C GLU A 68 17.78 -14.44 -1.73
N ALA A 69 18.60 -15.49 -1.52
CA ALA A 69 18.90 -16.02 -0.19
C ALA A 69 19.43 -14.95 0.79
N HIS A 70 20.15 -13.95 0.26
CA HIS A 70 20.52 -12.75 0.98
C HIS A 70 20.04 -11.52 0.21
N HIS A 71 18.83 -11.07 0.55
CA HIS A 71 18.23 -9.89 -0.04
C HIS A 71 18.70 -8.60 0.67
N LYS A 72 19.35 -7.70 -0.08
CA LYS A 72 19.64 -6.34 0.38
C LYS A 72 18.46 -5.42 0.05
N ALA A 73 18.14 -4.52 0.97
CA ALA A 73 17.07 -3.55 0.79
C ALA A 73 17.25 -2.74 -0.51
N LYS A 74 16.21 -2.68 -1.35
CA LYS A 74 16.21 -1.85 -2.56
C LYS A 74 15.91 -0.40 -2.20
N ARG A 75 16.86 0.49 -2.49
CA ARG A 75 16.78 1.92 -2.18
C ARG A 75 16.56 2.80 -3.41
N GLU A 76 16.81 2.28 -4.61
CA GLU A 76 16.71 2.99 -5.89
C GLU A 76 16.11 2.08 -6.96
N PRO A 77 15.41 2.62 -7.98
CA PRO A 77 14.99 4.02 -8.12
C PRO A 77 13.79 4.37 -7.20
N PHE A 78 13.23 3.37 -6.52
CA PHE A 78 12.20 3.53 -5.51
C PHE A 78 12.75 3.05 -4.18
N ASP A 79 12.71 3.91 -3.16
CA ASP A 79 13.20 3.59 -1.83
C ASP A 79 12.13 2.81 -1.04
N TYR A 80 12.17 1.47 -1.15
CA TYR A 80 11.23 0.58 -0.46
C TYR A 80 11.38 0.65 1.06
N TYR A 81 12.55 1.02 1.56
CA TYR A 81 12.75 1.21 3.00
C TYR A 81 12.03 2.47 3.48
N MET A 82 12.29 3.63 2.87
CA MET A 82 11.62 4.87 3.27
C MET A 82 10.12 4.82 3.03
N PHE A 83 9.68 4.14 1.96
CA PHE A 83 8.28 3.81 1.74
C PHE A 83 7.67 3.06 2.93
N GLY A 84 8.28 1.95 3.37
CA GLY A 84 7.80 1.19 4.53
C GLY A 84 7.78 2.02 5.82
N GLN A 85 8.85 2.80 6.07
CA GLN A 85 8.92 3.69 7.23
C GLN A 85 7.79 4.72 7.22
N ASN A 86 7.52 5.36 6.07
CA ASN A 86 6.46 6.36 5.94
C ASN A 86 5.06 5.73 6.01
N TYR A 87 4.89 4.50 5.51
CA TYR A 87 3.64 3.76 5.58
C TYR A 87 3.27 3.41 7.02
N ILE A 88 4.24 2.96 7.83
CA ILE A 88 3.99 2.53 9.22
C ILE A 88 3.95 3.71 10.20
N ARG A 89 4.68 4.80 9.95
CA ARG A 89 4.78 5.97 10.85
C ARG A 89 3.43 6.45 11.43
N PRO A 90 2.34 6.65 10.66
CA PRO A 90 1.08 7.16 11.22
C PRO A 90 0.32 6.14 12.08
N LEU A 91 0.78 4.90 12.16
CA LEU A 91 0.17 3.83 12.97
C LEU A 91 0.82 3.69 14.35
N VAL A 92 1.90 4.43 14.62
CA VAL A 92 2.65 4.38 15.87
C VAL A 92 2.35 5.63 16.68
N ASP A 93 1.86 5.45 17.91
CA ASP A 93 1.83 6.51 18.90
C ASP A 93 3.23 6.63 19.52
N PHE A 94 3.94 7.71 19.18
CA PHE A 94 5.30 7.96 19.67
C PHE A 94 5.34 8.73 21.00
N LYS A 95 4.20 9.10 21.56
CA LYS A 95 4.12 9.87 22.81
C LYS A 95 4.39 9.05 24.06
#